data_AF-A0A832WY78-F1
#
_entry.id   AF-A0A832WY78-F1
#
_cell.length_a   1.000
_cell.length_b   1.000
_cell.length_c   1.000
_cell.angle_alpha   90.00
_cell.angle_beta   90.00
_cell.angle_gamma   90.00
#
_symmetry.space_group_name_H-M   'P 1'
#
loop_
_entity.id
_entity.type
_entity.pdbx_description
1 polymer ?
#
loop_
_entity_poly.entity_id
_entity_poly.type
_entity_poly.pdbx_seq_one_letter_code
_entity_poly.pdbx_strand_id
1 'polypeptide(L)'
;MKIIGLPHTNVATSSRFKMLQKFLALAGDDYAIEYPNVEADKTPEQDIFSHLKLSSENLYVMYGFYGVCPTISKLIKRKIDFIFIDNGYTKTKHMLFQQDYTKSQHVFSVTVNNTRLNRITQTPCKTPYLQYRPRVRRGGDNIILCVPSPYVARAHGFLVDEWVERAKWNVRKLDKRIIVRKKSDAKTGVPFKELLDHACLTVTSQSLTGLESIAAGVPVITDSFTLSAPVSNPVETEYRNLSELYFPDEIRYNRWMTSLMGNEIQRCELDESAKFRCILRRQKKAFHNYEISDIQSQFAR
;
A
#
# COMPACT_ATOMS: atom_id res chain seq x y z
N MET A 1 -3.16 15.98 -23.36
CA MET A 1 -2.66 15.15 -22.25
C MET A 1 -2.03 13.91 -22.85
N LYS A 2 -0.81 13.53 -22.46
CA LYS A 2 -0.17 12.27 -22.90
C LYS A 2 -0.16 11.26 -21.76
N ILE A 3 -0.12 9.96 -22.07
CA ILE A 3 0.10 8.93 -21.06
C ILE A 3 1.53 8.42 -21.17
N ILE A 4 2.28 8.53 -20.07
CA ILE A 4 3.66 8.06 -19.98
C ILE A 4 3.66 6.75 -19.18
N GLY A 5 3.88 5.64 -19.87
CA GLY A 5 4.08 4.34 -19.25
C GLY A 5 5.51 4.23 -18.74
N LEU A 6 5.69 3.92 -17.46
CA LEU A 6 7.00 3.80 -16.85
C LEU A 6 7.35 2.32 -16.61
N PRO A 7 8.00 1.63 -17.58
CA PRO A 7 8.27 0.20 -17.50
C PRO A 7 9.55 -0.09 -16.72
N HIS A 8 9.58 -1.18 -15.94
CA HIS A 8 10.77 -1.58 -15.16
C HIS A 8 11.94 -1.97 -16.07
N THR A 9 11.65 -2.41 -17.28
CA THR A 9 12.62 -2.84 -18.26
C THR A 9 12.11 -2.45 -19.64
N ASN A 10 13.00 -2.05 -20.55
CA ASN A 10 12.68 -1.88 -21.97
C ASN A 10 12.43 -3.21 -22.71
N VAL A 11 12.52 -4.35 -22.01
CA VAL A 11 12.31 -5.66 -22.60
C VAL A 11 10.81 -5.87 -22.86
N ALA A 12 10.41 -5.66 -24.12
CA ALA A 12 9.04 -5.81 -24.60
C ALA A 12 8.46 -7.21 -24.36
N THR A 13 9.32 -8.21 -24.24
CA THR A 13 8.91 -9.60 -23.95
C THR A 13 8.62 -9.85 -22.46
N SER A 14 9.01 -8.94 -21.57
CA SER A 14 8.80 -9.12 -20.13
C SER A 14 7.31 -9.11 -19.77
N SER A 15 6.91 -9.99 -18.86
CA SER A 15 5.51 -10.09 -18.40
C SER A 15 5.01 -8.80 -17.76
N ARG A 16 5.89 -8.03 -17.12
CA ARG A 16 5.57 -6.73 -16.50
C ARG A 16 5.33 -5.64 -17.53
N PHE A 17 6.14 -5.60 -18.60
CA PHE A 17 5.93 -4.65 -19.69
C PHE A 17 4.59 -4.89 -20.39
N LYS A 18 4.30 -6.15 -20.77
CA LYS A 18 3.01 -6.54 -21.37
C LYS A 18 1.82 -6.18 -20.49
N MET A 19 1.99 -6.30 -19.17
CA MET A 19 0.94 -5.93 -18.22
C MET A 19 0.72 -4.43 -18.13
N LEU A 20 1.80 -3.63 -18.11
CA LEU A 20 1.72 -2.18 -18.20
C LEU A 20 1.03 -1.75 -19.51
N GLN A 21 1.36 -2.38 -20.65
CA GLN A 21 0.69 -2.13 -21.93
C GLN A 21 -0.82 -2.38 -21.84
N LYS A 22 -1.25 -3.49 -21.22
CA LYS A 22 -2.67 -3.75 -20.98
C LYS A 22 -3.33 -2.62 -20.19
N PHE A 23 -2.74 -2.18 -19.09
CA PHE A 23 -3.31 -1.09 -18.28
C PHE A 23 -3.37 0.25 -19.02
N LEU A 24 -2.38 0.53 -19.87
CA LEU A 24 -2.36 1.73 -20.70
C LEU A 24 -3.47 1.71 -21.74
N ALA A 25 -3.73 0.56 -22.37
CA ALA A 25 -4.87 0.39 -23.27
C ALA A 25 -6.21 0.62 -22.56
N LEU A 26 -6.33 0.26 -21.27
CA LEU A 26 -7.54 0.53 -20.48
C LEU A 26 -7.72 2.02 -20.13
N ALA A 27 -6.64 2.81 -20.14
CA ALA A 27 -6.67 4.22 -19.81
C ALA A 27 -7.22 5.09 -20.97
N GLY A 28 -7.22 4.58 -22.20
CA GLY A 28 -7.93 5.16 -23.35
C GLY A 28 -7.12 5.14 -24.64
N ASP A 29 -7.80 4.94 -25.77
CA ASP A 29 -7.22 4.95 -27.12
C ASP A 29 -6.88 6.38 -27.61
N ASP A 30 -7.45 7.40 -26.95
CA ASP A 30 -7.31 8.81 -27.34
C ASP A 30 -5.97 9.45 -26.92
N TYR A 31 -5.11 8.70 -26.23
CA TYR A 31 -3.86 9.22 -25.68
C TYR A 31 -2.64 8.66 -26.41
N ALA A 32 -1.72 9.55 -26.78
CA ALA A 32 -0.38 9.12 -27.17
C ALA A 32 0.30 8.45 -25.96
N ILE A 33 0.67 7.18 -26.14
CA ILE A 33 1.39 6.40 -25.14
C ILE A 33 2.88 6.47 -25.44
N GLU A 34 3.67 6.90 -24.47
CA GLU A 34 5.13 6.94 -24.56
C GLU A 34 5.76 6.04 -23.50
N TYR A 35 6.82 5.33 -23.90
CA TYR A 35 7.67 4.56 -23.00
C TYR A 35 9.07 5.18 -23.02
N PRO A 36 9.48 5.88 -21.96
CA PRO A 36 10.81 6.42 -21.89
C PRO A 36 11.84 5.29 -21.81
N ASN A 37 13.03 5.55 -22.36
CA ASN A 37 14.13 4.60 -22.27
C ASN A 37 14.55 4.38 -20.82
N VAL A 38 14.52 3.13 -20.38
CA VAL A 38 15.05 2.71 -19.09
C VAL A 38 16.54 2.47 -19.22
N GLU A 39 17.33 3.05 -18.33
CA GLU A 39 18.75 2.72 -18.21
C GLU A 39 18.91 1.26 -17.78
N ALA A 40 19.51 0.43 -18.62
CA ALA A 40 19.55 -1.03 -18.48
C ALA A 40 20.20 -1.52 -17.16
N ASP A 41 21.08 -0.71 -16.58
CA ASP A 41 21.89 -1.07 -15.41
C ASP A 41 21.38 -0.48 -14.09
N LYS A 42 20.28 0.29 -14.13
CA LYS A 42 19.71 0.89 -12.92
C LYS A 42 18.52 0.09 -12.41
N THR A 43 18.48 -0.07 -11.09
CA THR A 43 17.34 -0.61 -10.36
C THR A 43 16.30 0.50 -10.12
N PRO A 44 14.98 0.22 -10.03
CA PRO A 44 13.95 1.24 -9.72
C PRO A 44 14.27 2.14 -8.51
N GLU A 45 15.07 1.62 -7.60
CA GLU A 45 15.59 2.26 -6.40
C GLU A 45 16.62 3.36 -6.69
N GLN A 46 17.33 3.28 -7.81
CA GLN A 46 18.35 4.26 -8.27
C GLN A 46 17.75 5.36 -9.15
N ASP A 47 16.42 5.48 -9.16
CA ASP A 47 15.67 6.44 -9.97
C ASP A 47 15.99 6.33 -11.47
N ILE A 48 15.56 5.22 -12.08
CA ILE A 48 15.73 4.93 -13.52
C ILE A 48 15.12 5.97 -14.46
N PHE A 49 14.37 6.93 -13.91
CA PHE A 49 13.72 8.03 -14.61
C PHE A 49 14.25 9.40 -14.18
N SER A 50 15.44 9.46 -13.59
CA SER A 50 16.07 10.71 -13.15
C SER A 50 16.22 11.74 -14.29
N HIS A 51 16.35 11.26 -15.53
CA HIS A 51 16.46 12.06 -16.74
C HIS A 51 15.10 12.61 -17.26
N LEU A 52 13.96 12.09 -16.76
CA LEU A 52 12.65 12.51 -17.23
C LEU A 52 12.29 13.91 -16.76
N LYS A 53 11.94 14.77 -17.72
CA LYS A 53 11.35 16.07 -17.45
C LYS A 53 9.86 15.90 -17.16
N LEU A 54 9.53 15.73 -15.88
CA LEU A 54 8.15 15.53 -15.43
C LEU A 54 7.29 16.78 -15.72
N SER A 55 6.08 16.59 -16.26
CA SER A 55 5.13 17.65 -16.62
C SER A 55 3.73 17.35 -16.09
N SER A 56 3.01 18.38 -15.63
CA SER A 56 1.61 18.29 -15.20
C SER A 56 0.62 18.09 -16.36
N GLU A 57 1.06 18.23 -17.61
CA GLU A 57 0.25 17.94 -18.81
C GLU A 57 0.18 16.44 -19.14
N ASN A 58 0.95 15.63 -18.42
CA ASN A 58 1.06 14.19 -18.63
C ASN A 58 0.44 13.42 -17.47
N LEU A 59 -0.10 12.24 -17.79
CA LEU A 59 -0.50 11.23 -16.81
C LEU A 59 0.55 10.11 -16.79
N TYR A 60 1.13 9.85 -15.63
CA TYR A 60 2.13 8.79 -15.47
C TYR A 60 1.49 7.50 -15.00
N VAL A 61 1.83 6.36 -15.62
CA VAL A 61 1.29 5.05 -15.22
C VAL A 61 2.44 4.10 -14.89
N MET A 62 2.39 3.52 -13.70
CA MET A 62 3.46 2.72 -13.13
C MET A 62 2.92 1.38 -12.62
N TYR A 63 3.71 0.31 -12.77
CA TYR A 63 3.31 -1.03 -12.32
C TYR A 63 4.41 -1.78 -11.55
N GLY A 64 4.09 -2.26 -10.35
CA GLY A 64 4.89 -3.19 -9.56
C GLY A 64 5.84 -2.50 -8.58
N PHE A 65 7.13 -2.89 -8.61
CA PHE A 65 8.17 -2.45 -7.65
C PHE A 65 8.49 -0.95 -7.68
N TYR A 66 7.71 -0.14 -8.41
CA TYR A 66 7.83 1.31 -8.44
C TYR A 66 7.36 2.02 -7.18
N GLY A 67 6.66 1.34 -6.26
CA GLY A 67 6.19 1.94 -5.02
C GLY A 67 7.33 2.53 -4.17
N VAL A 68 8.57 2.17 -4.45
CA VAL A 68 9.79 2.67 -3.81
C VAL A 68 10.67 3.55 -4.73
N CYS A 69 10.20 3.87 -5.93
CA CYS A 69 10.96 4.64 -6.91
C CYS A 69 10.94 6.14 -6.56
N PRO A 70 12.10 6.82 -6.49
CA PRO A 70 12.17 8.24 -6.16
C PRO A 70 11.34 9.15 -7.09
N THR A 71 11.10 8.74 -8.34
CA THR A 71 10.20 9.45 -9.26
C THR A 71 8.78 9.58 -8.72
N ILE A 72 8.25 8.61 -7.97
CA ILE A 72 6.94 8.76 -7.32
C ILE A 72 6.96 9.92 -6.31
N SER A 73 8.00 9.98 -5.48
CA SER A 73 8.15 11.06 -4.51
C SER A 73 8.26 12.42 -5.20
N LYS A 74 8.86 12.50 -6.40
CA LYS A 74 8.87 13.72 -7.23
C LYS A 74 7.48 14.07 -7.76
N LEU A 75 6.73 13.09 -8.28
CA LEU A 75 5.35 13.30 -8.78
C LEU A 75 4.43 13.81 -7.67
N ILE A 76 4.48 13.19 -6.48
CA ILE A 76 3.74 13.62 -5.29
C ILE A 76 4.11 15.06 -4.90
N LYS A 77 5.41 15.36 -4.74
CA LYS A 77 5.89 16.70 -4.35
C LYS A 77 5.50 17.78 -5.35
N ARG A 78 5.51 17.46 -6.65
CA ARG A 78 5.16 18.38 -7.73
C ARG A 78 3.65 18.43 -8.03
N LYS A 79 2.83 17.67 -7.30
CA LYS A 79 1.38 17.55 -7.53
C LYS A 79 1.05 17.16 -8.97
N ILE A 80 1.83 16.23 -9.54
CA ILE A 80 1.62 15.70 -10.88
C ILE A 80 0.82 14.40 -10.77
N ASP A 81 -0.22 14.28 -11.59
CA ASP A 81 -1.11 13.13 -11.56
C ASP A 81 -0.43 11.84 -12.06
N PHE A 82 -0.64 10.75 -11.33
CA PHE A 82 -0.18 9.42 -11.70
C PHE A 82 -1.12 8.31 -11.25
N ILE A 83 -1.07 7.18 -11.95
CA ILE A 83 -1.69 5.92 -11.60
C ILE A 83 -0.59 4.94 -11.23
N PHE A 84 -0.70 4.37 -10.04
CA PHE A 84 0.16 3.29 -9.58
C PHE A 84 -0.63 2.00 -9.47
N ILE A 85 0.00 0.92 -9.93
CA ILE A 85 -0.60 -0.40 -9.97
C ILE A 85 0.37 -1.35 -9.29
N ASP A 86 -0.12 -2.17 -8.37
CA ASP A 86 0.67 -3.20 -7.70
C ASP A 86 -0.15 -4.49 -7.62
N ASN A 87 0.46 -5.56 -7.12
CA ASN A 87 -0.28 -6.73 -6.70
C ASN A 87 -1.32 -6.31 -5.67
N GLY A 88 -2.56 -6.77 -5.87
CA GLY A 88 -3.66 -6.47 -4.96
C GLY A 88 -3.42 -7.10 -3.58
N TYR A 89 -4.26 -6.72 -2.64
CA TYR A 89 -4.13 -7.03 -1.22
C TYR A 89 -5.02 -8.20 -0.83
N THR A 90 -6.21 -8.32 -1.44
CA THR A 90 -7.27 -9.20 -0.90
C THR A 90 -7.28 -10.64 -1.41
N LYS A 91 -6.63 -10.91 -2.55
CA LYS A 91 -6.46 -12.25 -3.11
C LYS A 91 -4.99 -12.52 -3.42
N THR A 92 -4.19 -12.65 -2.38
CA THR A 92 -2.77 -12.99 -2.49
C THR A 92 -2.49 -14.33 -1.82
N LYS A 93 -1.43 -15.00 -2.26
CA LYS A 93 -0.87 -16.19 -1.60
C LYS A 93 -0.53 -16.01 -0.12
N HIS A 94 -0.54 -14.77 0.38
CA HIS A 94 -0.20 -14.41 1.77
C HIS A 94 -1.43 -14.15 2.64
N MET A 95 -2.62 -14.06 2.05
CA MET A 95 -3.87 -13.87 2.81
C MET A 95 -4.29 -15.18 3.47
N LEU A 96 -4.65 -15.09 4.76
CA LEU A 96 -5.12 -16.18 5.62
C LEU A 96 -6.36 -16.94 5.09
N PHE A 97 -7.05 -16.41 4.08
CA PHE A 97 -8.38 -16.86 3.65
C PHE A 97 -8.44 -17.56 2.29
N GLN A 98 -7.32 -17.85 1.62
CA GLN A 98 -7.35 -18.59 0.34
C GLN A 98 -6.38 -19.76 0.33
N GLN A 99 -6.92 -20.97 0.47
CA GLN A 99 -6.18 -22.22 0.27
C GLN A 99 -5.95 -22.55 -1.22
N ASP A 100 -6.75 -21.98 -2.14
CA ASP A 100 -6.70 -22.32 -3.58
C ASP A 100 -6.46 -21.11 -4.48
N TYR A 101 -5.26 -20.54 -4.43
CA TYR A 101 -4.86 -19.43 -5.31
C TYR A 101 -4.48 -19.94 -6.71
N THR A 102 -5.23 -19.54 -7.74
CA THR A 102 -4.87 -19.74 -9.15
C THR A 102 -4.38 -18.44 -9.78
N LYS A 103 -3.50 -18.53 -10.82
CA LYS A 103 -2.97 -17.33 -11.52
C LYS A 103 -4.06 -16.45 -12.15
N SER A 104 -5.23 -17.01 -12.47
CA SER A 104 -6.38 -16.27 -13.01
C SER A 104 -7.09 -15.43 -11.94
N GLN A 105 -6.98 -15.81 -10.66
CA GLN A 105 -7.53 -15.07 -9.53
C GLN A 105 -6.60 -13.95 -9.03
N HIS A 106 -5.45 -13.75 -9.68
CA HIS A 106 -4.54 -12.66 -9.32
C HIS A 106 -5.26 -11.32 -9.45
N VAL A 107 -5.17 -10.52 -8.39
CA VAL A 107 -5.73 -9.17 -8.33
C VAL A 107 -4.63 -8.12 -8.43
N PHE A 108 -4.96 -6.97 -8.97
CA PHE A 108 -4.10 -5.79 -9.05
C PHE A 108 -4.76 -4.65 -8.30
N SER A 109 -4.06 -4.06 -7.33
CA SER A 109 -4.52 -2.81 -6.71
C SER A 109 -4.21 -1.65 -7.64
N VAL A 110 -5.17 -0.76 -7.83
CA VAL A 110 -5.01 0.47 -8.60
C VAL A 110 -5.16 1.65 -7.64
N THR A 111 -4.20 2.57 -7.65
CA THR A 111 -4.22 3.80 -6.85
C THR A 111 -3.90 5.00 -7.74
N VAL A 112 -4.63 6.09 -7.52
CA VAL A 112 -4.34 7.40 -8.13
C VAL A 112 -3.55 8.21 -7.12
N ASN A 113 -2.50 8.91 -7.54
CA ASN A 113 -1.69 9.83 -6.75
C ASN A 113 -1.18 9.29 -5.40
N ASN A 114 -1.04 7.97 -5.29
CA ASN A 114 -0.50 7.29 -4.13
C ASN A 114 0.00 5.90 -4.54
N THR A 115 0.87 5.29 -3.73
CA THR A 115 1.38 3.93 -3.94
C THR A 115 0.56 2.86 -3.21
N ARG A 116 -0.26 3.28 -2.24
CA ARG A 116 -1.15 2.42 -1.46
C ARG A 116 -2.48 3.12 -1.23
N LEU A 117 -3.54 2.34 -1.08
CA LEU A 117 -4.85 2.87 -0.70
C LEU A 117 -4.88 3.13 0.82
N ASN A 118 -4.29 4.24 1.25
CA ASN A 118 -4.21 4.65 2.66
C ASN A 118 -5.46 5.40 3.17
N ARG A 119 -6.61 5.27 2.49
CA ARG A 119 -7.88 5.92 2.85
C ARG A 119 -9.08 5.05 2.49
N ILE A 120 -10.18 5.29 3.18
CA ILE A 120 -11.48 4.70 2.84
C ILE A 120 -12.08 5.52 1.69
N THR A 121 -12.22 4.91 0.52
CA THR A 121 -12.90 5.55 -0.63
C THR A 121 -14.40 5.31 -0.52
N GLN A 122 -15.21 6.37 -0.54
CA GLN A 122 -16.68 6.23 -0.50
C GLN A 122 -17.18 5.50 -1.75
N THR A 123 -17.92 4.39 -1.56
CA THR A 123 -19.14 3.93 -2.25
C THR A 123 -19.38 2.48 -1.77
N PRO A 124 -20.61 2.05 -1.45
CA PRO A 124 -20.88 0.64 -1.16
C PRO A 124 -20.64 -0.15 -2.45
N CYS A 125 -19.65 -1.03 -2.46
CA CYS A 125 -19.75 -2.14 -3.38
C CYS A 125 -20.94 -2.97 -2.89
N LYS A 126 -21.98 -3.14 -3.70
CA LYS A 126 -23.10 -4.09 -3.44
C LYS A 126 -22.62 -5.55 -3.43
N THR A 127 -21.32 -5.80 -3.31
CA THR A 127 -20.79 -7.15 -3.21
C THR A 127 -20.90 -7.61 -1.75
N PRO A 128 -21.64 -8.69 -1.49
CA PRO A 128 -21.75 -9.29 -0.17
C PRO A 128 -20.47 -10.09 0.09
N TYR A 129 -19.37 -9.42 0.42
CA TYR A 129 -18.17 -10.12 0.89
C TYR A 129 -17.77 -9.59 2.27
N LEU A 130 -17.87 -10.52 3.21
CA LEU A 130 -17.61 -10.48 4.65
C LEU A 130 -18.70 -9.87 5.54
N GLN A 131 -19.51 -10.78 6.08
CA GLN A 131 -20.04 -10.69 7.44
C GLN A 131 -18.82 -10.69 8.40
N TYR A 132 -18.63 -9.58 9.12
CA TYR A 132 -17.57 -9.26 10.10
C TYR A 132 -17.21 -10.47 11.03
N ARG A 133 -16.04 -10.65 11.67
CA ARG A 133 -15.31 -9.71 12.52
C ARG A 133 -13.86 -10.15 12.77
N PRO A 134 -12.91 -9.22 12.90
CA PRO A 134 -11.92 -9.32 13.96
C PRO A 134 -12.57 -8.89 15.29
N ARG A 135 -12.61 -9.79 16.27
CA ARG A 135 -12.72 -9.38 17.67
C ARG A 135 -11.34 -8.95 18.12
N VAL A 136 -11.23 -7.83 18.85
CA VAL A 136 -9.95 -7.46 19.47
C VAL A 136 -9.49 -8.63 20.33
N ARG A 137 -8.34 -9.21 19.97
CA ARG A 137 -7.64 -10.16 20.84
C ARG A 137 -6.97 -9.31 21.92
N ARG A 138 -7.68 -9.14 23.03
CA ARG A 138 -7.12 -8.54 24.25
C ARG A 138 -6.38 -9.63 25.00
N GLY A 139 -5.10 -9.79 24.69
CA GLY A 139 -4.26 -10.85 25.24
C GLY A 139 -3.05 -11.08 24.35
N GLY A 140 -1.93 -11.46 24.95
CA GLY A 140 -0.66 -11.58 24.27
C GLY A 140 0.45 -10.88 25.05
N ASP A 141 1.63 -11.48 25.01
CA ASP A 141 2.79 -11.02 25.78
C ASP A 141 3.77 -10.24 24.91
N ASN A 142 3.54 -10.24 23.60
CA ASN A 142 4.48 -9.72 22.61
C ASN A 142 3.93 -8.54 21.81
N ILE A 143 4.82 -7.60 21.50
CA ILE A 143 4.66 -6.60 20.46
C ILE A 143 5.50 -7.06 19.27
N ILE A 144 4.89 -7.22 18.09
CA ILE A 144 5.64 -7.54 16.88
C ILE A 144 6.06 -6.25 16.18
N LEU A 145 7.36 -5.98 16.10
CA LEU A 145 7.90 -4.84 15.35
C LEU A 145 8.39 -5.31 13.99
N CYS A 146 7.60 -5.07 12.95
CA CYS A 146 7.94 -5.39 11.57
C CYS A 146 8.74 -4.24 10.94
N VAL A 147 10.05 -4.45 10.83
CA VAL A 147 11.02 -3.46 10.36
C VAL A 147 10.81 -3.16 8.88
N PRO A 148 10.68 -1.89 8.46
CA PRO A 148 10.62 -1.53 7.04
C PRO A 148 11.90 -1.96 6.33
N SER A 149 11.79 -2.27 5.03
CA SER A 149 12.99 -2.44 4.23
C SER A 149 13.69 -1.09 4.04
N PRO A 150 15.02 -1.08 3.82
CA PRO A 150 15.74 0.14 3.44
C PRO A 150 15.14 0.85 2.23
N TYR A 151 14.46 0.10 1.35
CA TYR A 151 13.78 0.64 0.18
C TYR A 151 12.57 1.49 0.52
N VAL A 152 11.72 1.02 1.44
CA VAL A 152 10.56 1.78 1.94
C VAL A 152 11.06 3.03 2.66
N ALA A 153 12.08 2.88 3.50
CA ALA A 153 12.67 3.99 4.24
C ALA A 153 13.19 5.10 3.31
N ARG A 154 13.95 4.76 2.26
CA ARG A 154 14.42 5.72 1.25
C ARG A 154 13.28 6.39 0.48
N ALA A 155 12.27 5.64 0.05
CA ALA A 155 11.15 6.16 -0.72
C ALA A 155 10.36 7.23 0.06
N HIS A 156 10.26 7.04 1.38
CA HIS A 156 9.55 7.92 2.31
C HIS A 156 10.47 8.89 3.09
N GLY A 157 11.78 8.89 2.82
CA GLY A 157 12.72 9.87 3.34
C GLY A 157 13.07 9.74 4.82
N PHE A 158 13.10 8.51 5.37
CA PHE A 158 13.51 8.26 6.75
C PHE A 158 14.62 7.21 6.84
N LEU A 159 15.33 7.17 7.98
CA LEU A 159 16.30 6.10 8.28
C LEU A 159 15.63 4.94 9.03
N VAL A 160 15.98 3.70 8.66
CA VAL A 160 15.37 2.50 9.25
C VAL A 160 15.61 2.45 10.75
N ASP A 161 16.84 2.73 11.20
CA ASP A 161 17.20 2.64 12.61
C ASP A 161 16.47 3.71 13.44
N GLU A 162 16.37 4.94 12.93
CA GLU A 162 15.59 6.01 13.58
C GLU A 162 14.11 5.64 13.69
N TRP A 163 13.53 5.05 12.65
CA TRP A 163 12.15 4.58 12.68
C TRP A 163 11.95 3.45 13.72
N VAL A 164 12.88 2.50 13.79
CA VAL A 164 12.84 1.39 14.75
C VAL A 164 12.94 1.89 16.17
N GLU A 165 13.87 2.79 16.47
CA GLU A 165 14.05 3.33 17.81
C GLU A 165 12.86 4.20 18.22
N ARG A 166 12.31 5.02 17.31
CA ARG A 166 11.06 5.75 17.56
C ARG A 166 9.89 4.82 17.85
N ALA A 167 9.72 3.77 17.04
CA ALA A 167 8.66 2.79 17.22
C ALA A 167 8.77 2.08 18.58
N LYS A 168 9.98 1.64 18.96
CA LYS A 168 10.23 1.06 20.30
C LYS A 168 9.94 2.05 21.41
N TRP A 169 10.41 3.29 21.27
CA TRP A 169 10.19 4.35 22.25
C TRP A 169 8.70 4.57 22.52
N ASN A 170 7.89 4.62 21.45
CA ASN A 170 6.47 4.90 21.53
C ASN A 170 5.64 3.77 22.17
N VAL A 171 6.18 2.55 22.25
CA VAL A 171 5.49 1.40 22.84
C VAL A 171 6.15 0.87 24.12
N ARG A 172 7.27 1.46 24.55
CA ARG A 172 8.06 0.97 25.70
C ARG A 172 7.27 0.93 27.02
N LYS A 173 6.29 1.83 27.18
CA LYS A 173 5.46 1.94 28.40
C LYS A 173 4.40 0.84 28.51
N LEU A 174 4.17 0.08 27.44
CA LEU A 174 3.22 -1.04 27.45
C LEU A 174 3.73 -2.24 28.25
N ASP A 175 5.02 -2.29 28.60
CA ASP A 175 5.66 -3.37 29.36
C ASP A 175 5.41 -4.76 28.75
N LYS A 176 5.69 -4.87 27.45
CA LYS A 176 5.53 -6.10 26.66
C LYS A 176 6.83 -6.44 25.94
N ARG A 177 7.05 -7.73 25.71
CA ARG A 177 8.24 -8.20 24.98
C ARG A 177 8.18 -7.75 23.53
N ILE A 178 9.19 -7.04 23.05
CA ILE A 178 9.27 -6.61 21.66
C ILE A 178 9.99 -7.68 20.81
N ILE A 179 9.28 -8.28 19.86
CA ILE A 179 9.83 -9.19 18.86
C ILE A 179 10.10 -8.40 17.58
N VAL A 180 11.37 -8.15 17.27
CA VAL A 180 11.78 -7.48 16.04
C VAL A 180 11.82 -8.48 14.90
N ARG A 181 11.09 -8.20 13.82
CA ARG A 181 11.00 -9.03 12.61
C ARG A 181 11.47 -8.26 11.39
N LYS A 182 12.53 -8.73 10.74
CA LYS A 182 13.00 -8.22 9.45
C LYS A 182 12.40 -9.03 8.31
N LYS A 183 12.39 -8.46 7.10
CA LYS A 183 11.89 -9.15 5.89
C LYS A 183 12.69 -10.41 5.55
N SER A 184 13.99 -10.44 5.87
CA SER A 184 14.85 -11.63 5.74
C SER A 184 14.34 -12.83 6.52
N ASP A 185 13.75 -12.56 7.69
CA ASP A 185 13.35 -13.59 8.65
C ASP A 185 12.06 -14.29 8.21
N ALA A 186 11.39 -13.78 7.17
CA ALA A 186 10.20 -14.41 6.61
C ALA A 186 10.46 -15.80 6.02
N LYS A 187 11.71 -16.15 5.69
CA LYS A 187 12.07 -17.44 5.11
C LYS A 187 12.62 -18.45 6.12
N THR A 188 13.18 -17.98 7.23
CA THR A 188 13.96 -18.82 8.16
C THR A 188 13.50 -18.70 9.61
N GLY A 189 12.66 -17.72 9.92
CA GLY A 189 12.12 -17.48 11.25
C GLY A 189 10.70 -18.01 11.43
N VAL A 190 10.17 -17.80 12.64
CA VAL A 190 8.79 -18.14 13.00
C VAL A 190 7.81 -17.51 12.00
N PRO A 191 6.86 -18.27 11.44
CA PRO A 191 5.81 -17.72 10.59
C PRO A 191 5.06 -16.57 11.24
N PHE A 192 4.73 -15.53 10.46
CA PHE A 192 4.08 -14.33 11.02
C PHE A 192 2.73 -14.66 11.67
N LYS A 193 1.98 -15.62 11.12
CA LYS A 193 0.73 -16.11 11.69
C LYS A 193 0.90 -16.67 13.11
N GLU A 194 1.96 -17.43 13.35
CA GLU A 194 2.25 -18.00 14.68
C GLU A 194 2.65 -16.91 15.68
N LEU A 195 3.37 -15.88 15.22
CA LEU A 195 3.67 -14.72 16.07
C LEU A 195 2.38 -13.99 16.50
N LEU A 196 1.38 -13.90 15.62
CA LEU A 196 0.10 -13.23 15.92
C LEU A 196 -0.71 -13.94 17.01
N ASP A 197 -0.52 -15.24 17.23
CA ASP A 197 -1.24 -15.97 18.28
C ASP A 197 -0.83 -15.54 19.70
N HIS A 198 0.35 -14.94 19.84
CA HIS A 198 0.87 -14.41 21.11
C HIS A 198 1.08 -12.90 21.11
N ALA A 199 0.55 -12.19 20.09
CA ALA A 199 0.75 -10.76 19.93
C ALA A 199 -0.41 -9.96 20.51
N CYS A 200 -0.07 -8.92 21.29
CA CYS A 200 -1.04 -7.91 21.74
C CYS A 200 -1.05 -6.66 20.85
N LEU A 201 -0.03 -6.49 19.99
CA LEU A 201 0.14 -5.33 19.13
C LEU A 201 1.11 -5.66 18.00
N THR A 202 0.85 -5.14 16.80
CA THR A 202 1.82 -5.11 15.70
C THR A 202 2.19 -3.67 15.36
N VAL A 203 3.47 -3.39 15.21
CA VAL A 203 4.00 -2.11 14.74
C VAL A 203 4.63 -2.33 13.37
N THR A 204 4.18 -1.60 12.35
CA THR A 204 4.70 -1.76 11.00
C THR A 204 4.57 -0.49 10.17
N SER A 205 5.44 -0.31 9.19
CA SER A 205 5.34 0.81 8.24
C SER A 205 4.36 0.49 7.10
N GLN A 206 4.85 0.11 5.92
CA GLN A 206 4.05 -0.12 4.71
C GLN A 206 3.71 -1.60 4.41
N SER A 207 3.89 -2.51 5.37
CA SER A 207 3.79 -3.95 5.13
C SER A 207 2.34 -4.45 5.10
N LEU A 208 2.07 -5.49 4.29
CA LEU A 208 0.80 -6.23 4.33
C LEU A 208 0.55 -6.91 5.69
N THR A 209 1.58 -7.06 6.52
CA THR A 209 1.44 -7.54 7.89
C THR A 209 0.48 -6.70 8.73
N GLY A 210 0.29 -5.40 8.40
CA GLY A 210 -0.74 -4.57 9.03
C GLY A 210 -2.15 -5.08 8.72
N LEU A 211 -2.42 -5.49 7.47
CA LEU A 211 -3.70 -6.08 7.08
C LEU A 211 -3.90 -7.42 7.78
N GLU A 212 -2.89 -8.30 7.75
CA GLU A 212 -2.92 -9.62 8.37
C GLU A 212 -3.16 -9.55 9.89
N SER A 213 -2.54 -8.57 10.56
CA SER A 213 -2.72 -8.34 12.01
C SER A 213 -4.13 -7.91 12.35
N ILE A 214 -4.69 -6.94 11.61
CA ILE A 214 -6.07 -6.48 11.83
C ILE A 214 -7.05 -7.61 11.56
N ALA A 215 -6.83 -8.41 10.51
CA ALA A 215 -7.64 -9.59 10.22
C ALA A 215 -7.58 -10.64 11.35
N ALA A 216 -6.44 -10.77 12.03
CA ALA A 216 -6.26 -11.63 13.19
C ALA A 216 -6.79 -11.05 14.52
N GLY A 217 -7.32 -9.82 14.52
CA GLY A 217 -7.82 -9.17 15.73
C GLY A 217 -6.74 -8.48 16.57
N VAL A 218 -5.52 -8.31 16.04
CA VAL A 218 -4.40 -7.65 16.72
C VAL A 218 -4.36 -6.18 16.30
N PRO A 219 -4.40 -5.21 17.25
CA PRO A 219 -4.29 -3.80 16.91
C PRO A 219 -2.95 -3.51 16.24
N VAL A 220 -2.92 -2.46 15.42
CA VAL A 220 -1.73 -2.09 14.65
C VAL A 220 -1.40 -0.63 14.86
N ILE A 221 -0.10 -0.34 14.98
CA ILE A 221 0.49 1.00 14.89
C ILE A 221 1.23 1.12 13.55
N THR A 222 0.96 2.17 12.77
CA THR A 222 1.57 2.37 11.46
C THR A 222 1.84 3.82 11.07
N ASP A 223 2.68 4.00 10.04
CA ASP A 223 2.79 5.28 9.33
C ASP A 223 1.49 5.64 8.57
N SER A 224 1.30 6.92 8.26
CA SER A 224 0.10 7.44 7.58
C SER A 224 -0.03 7.04 6.10
N PHE A 225 1.06 6.61 5.48
CA PHE A 225 1.11 6.23 4.06
C PHE A 225 0.82 4.75 3.79
N THR A 226 0.53 3.96 4.83
CA THR A 226 0.20 2.53 4.67
C THR A 226 -1.28 2.31 4.38
N LEU A 227 -1.61 1.17 3.75
CA LEU A 227 -2.98 0.79 3.44
C LEU A 227 -3.86 0.57 4.69
N SER A 228 -3.27 0.18 5.82
CA SER A 228 -3.97 -0.01 7.10
C SER A 228 -4.14 1.28 7.90
N ALA A 229 -3.56 2.41 7.48
CA ALA A 229 -3.65 3.69 8.19
C ALA A 229 -5.08 4.09 8.61
N PRO A 230 -6.14 3.88 7.79
CA PRO A 230 -7.50 4.26 8.18
C PRO A 230 -8.08 3.46 9.35
N VAL A 231 -7.47 2.34 9.69
CA VAL A 231 -7.94 1.35 10.67
C VAL A 231 -6.85 0.98 11.68
N SER A 232 -5.80 1.79 11.78
CA SER A 232 -4.68 1.61 12.70
C SER A 232 -4.42 2.86 13.53
N ASN A 233 -3.50 2.72 14.46
CA ASN A 233 -2.98 3.77 15.34
C ASN A 233 -1.76 4.45 14.68
N PRO A 234 -1.53 5.76 14.84
CA PRO A 234 -0.35 6.44 14.30
C PRO A 234 0.93 6.03 15.04
N VAL A 235 2.01 5.80 14.27
CA VAL A 235 3.35 5.46 14.82
C VAL A 235 4.04 6.62 15.52
N GLU A 236 3.56 7.85 15.31
CA GLU A 236 4.11 9.07 15.92
C GLU A 236 3.57 9.35 17.33
N THR A 237 2.64 8.53 17.84
CA THR A 237 2.06 8.68 19.17
C THR A 237 2.70 7.71 20.16
N GLU A 238 3.00 8.19 21.37
CA GLU A 238 3.41 7.34 22.49
C GLU A 238 2.16 6.75 23.16
N TYR A 239 2.14 5.42 23.36
CA TYR A 239 1.05 4.70 24.01
C TYR A 239 1.50 4.24 25.39
N ARG A 240 0.69 4.54 26.41
CA ARG A 240 1.01 4.19 27.81
C ARG A 240 0.34 2.89 28.21
N ASN A 241 -0.81 2.56 27.64
CA ASN A 241 -1.58 1.37 27.97
C ASN A 241 -2.21 0.74 26.72
N LEU A 242 -2.38 -0.58 26.73
CA LEU A 242 -3.05 -1.29 25.63
C LEU A 242 -4.52 -0.86 25.42
N SER A 243 -5.16 -0.32 26.45
CA SER A 243 -6.53 0.22 26.38
C SER A 243 -6.65 1.50 25.55
N GLU A 244 -5.53 2.20 25.30
CA GLU A 244 -5.49 3.41 24.47
C GLU A 244 -5.47 3.07 22.97
N LEU A 245 -5.15 1.82 22.62
CA LEU A 245 -5.06 1.40 21.23
C LEU A 245 -6.45 1.37 20.60
N TYR A 246 -6.60 2.14 19.53
CA TYR A 246 -7.75 2.07 18.66
C TYR A 246 -7.79 0.72 17.92
N PHE A 247 -9.00 0.18 17.81
CA PHE A 247 -9.31 -0.94 16.92
C PHE A 247 -10.61 -0.63 16.18
N PRO A 248 -10.68 -0.88 14.86
CA PRO A 248 -11.86 -0.52 14.07
C PRO A 248 -13.11 -1.30 14.50
N ASP A 249 -14.22 -0.60 14.60
CA ASP A 249 -15.53 -1.21 14.69
C ASP A 249 -15.92 -1.93 13.38
N GLU A 250 -17.07 -2.60 13.41
CA GLU A 250 -17.64 -3.33 12.28
C GLU A 250 -17.77 -2.48 11.02
N ILE A 251 -18.34 -1.30 11.20
CA ILE A 251 -18.70 -0.41 10.11
C ILE A 251 -17.41 0.09 9.43
N ARG A 252 -16.43 0.51 10.23
CA ARG A 252 -15.16 1.05 9.75
C ARG A 252 -14.30 -0.02 9.09
N TYR A 253 -14.20 -1.21 9.69
CA TYR A 253 -13.49 -2.33 9.09
C TYR A 253 -14.09 -2.73 7.74
N ASN A 254 -15.41 -2.91 7.68
CA ASN A 254 -16.09 -3.33 6.44
C ASN A 254 -15.97 -2.25 5.35
N ARG A 255 -16.06 -0.96 5.70
CA ARG A 255 -15.83 0.14 4.76
C ARG A 255 -14.40 0.15 4.22
N TRP A 256 -13.42 -0.10 5.08
CA TRP A 256 -12.02 -0.20 4.69
C TRP A 256 -11.78 -1.39 3.76
N MET A 257 -12.23 -2.60 4.13
CA MET A 257 -12.11 -3.79 3.28
C MET A 257 -12.81 -3.62 1.94
N THR A 258 -14.02 -3.06 1.94
CA THR A 258 -14.77 -2.73 0.72
C THR A 258 -14.00 -1.73 -0.15
N SER A 259 -13.30 -0.77 0.46
CA SER A 259 -12.45 0.17 -0.25
C SER A 259 -11.26 -0.55 -0.90
N LEU A 260 -10.56 -1.42 -0.18
CA LEU A 260 -9.44 -2.18 -0.73
C LEU A 260 -9.89 -3.03 -1.93
N MET A 261 -10.90 -3.88 -1.73
CA MET A 261 -11.43 -4.76 -2.78
C MET A 261 -12.00 -3.97 -3.97
N GLY A 262 -12.68 -2.87 -3.68
CA GLY A 262 -13.27 -2.03 -4.71
C GLY A 262 -12.23 -1.38 -5.61
N ASN A 263 -10.99 -1.18 -5.13
CA ASN A 263 -9.87 -0.63 -5.90
C ASN A 263 -8.95 -1.72 -6.49
N GLU A 264 -9.42 -2.96 -6.52
CA GLU A 264 -8.71 -4.09 -7.14
C GLU A 264 -9.37 -4.57 -8.42
N ILE A 265 -8.54 -5.04 -9.37
CA ILE A 265 -8.97 -5.63 -10.65
C ILE A 265 -8.38 -7.02 -10.76
N GLN A 266 -9.21 -8.02 -10.98
CA GLN A 266 -8.78 -9.39 -11.26
C GLN A 266 -8.17 -9.45 -12.65
N ARG A 267 -7.22 -10.37 -12.84
CA ARG A 267 -6.53 -10.56 -14.11
C ARG A 267 -7.49 -10.83 -15.28
N CYS A 268 -8.57 -11.56 -15.06
CA CYS A 268 -9.60 -11.81 -16.07
C CYS A 268 -10.44 -10.57 -16.43
N GLU A 269 -10.52 -9.58 -15.54
CA GLU A 269 -11.23 -8.32 -15.77
C GLU A 269 -10.36 -7.29 -16.51
N LEU A 270 -9.09 -7.61 -16.81
CA LEU A 270 -8.18 -6.69 -17.53
C LEU A 270 -8.55 -6.49 -19.00
N ASP A 271 -9.44 -7.31 -19.54
CA ASP A 271 -9.98 -7.10 -20.88
C ASP A 271 -11.28 -6.24 -20.83
N GLU A 272 -11.74 -5.87 -19.62
CA GLU A 272 -12.92 -5.03 -19.36
C GLU A 272 -12.54 -3.63 -18.85
N SER A 273 -12.52 -2.64 -19.75
CA SER A 273 -12.13 -1.26 -19.41
C SER A 273 -13.10 -0.51 -18.49
N ALA A 274 -14.32 -1.03 -18.26
CA ALA A 274 -15.32 -0.40 -17.41
C ALA A 274 -14.93 -0.35 -15.93
N LYS A 275 -14.37 -1.43 -15.38
CA LYS A 275 -13.98 -1.50 -13.96
C LYS A 275 -12.80 -0.59 -13.65
N PHE A 276 -11.78 -0.59 -14.50
CA PHE A 276 -10.62 0.31 -14.38
C PHE A 276 -11.07 1.77 -14.39
N ARG A 277 -11.90 2.18 -15.36
CA ARG A 277 -12.46 3.54 -15.40
C ARG A 277 -13.31 3.89 -14.18
N CYS A 278 -14.07 2.94 -13.65
CA CYS A 278 -14.84 3.14 -12.41
C CYS A 278 -13.93 3.45 -11.22
N ILE A 279 -12.84 2.69 -11.06
CA ILE A 279 -11.84 2.91 -10.01
C ILE A 279 -11.23 4.31 -10.13
N LEU A 280 -10.77 4.70 -11.32
CA LEU A 280 -10.16 6.01 -11.56
C LEU A 280 -11.13 7.15 -11.26
N ARG A 281 -12.38 7.07 -11.73
CA ARG A 281 -13.41 8.08 -11.46
C ARG A 281 -13.70 8.22 -9.97
N ARG A 282 -13.79 7.09 -9.24
CA ARG A 282 -14.05 7.10 -7.79
C ARG A 282 -12.91 7.75 -7.02
N GLN A 283 -11.66 7.37 -7.32
CA GLN A 283 -10.52 7.95 -6.63
C GLN A 283 -10.39 9.44 -6.95
N LYS A 284 -10.52 9.86 -8.22
CA LYS A 284 -10.46 11.28 -8.60
C LYS A 284 -11.49 12.15 -7.86
N LYS A 285 -12.72 11.68 -7.69
CA LYS A 285 -13.74 12.36 -6.86
C LYS A 285 -13.29 12.51 -5.40
N ALA A 286 -12.66 11.49 -4.83
CA ALA A 286 -12.08 11.54 -3.49
C ALA A 286 -10.84 12.47 -3.38
N PHE A 287 -10.27 12.89 -4.51
CA PHE A 287 -9.15 13.84 -4.58
C PHE A 287 -9.58 15.30 -4.79
N HIS A 288 -10.68 15.57 -5.51
CA HIS A 288 -11.14 16.93 -5.77
C HIS A 288 -11.77 17.64 -4.55
N ASN A 289 -12.10 16.90 -3.48
CA ASN A 289 -12.65 17.47 -2.24
C ASN A 289 -11.58 17.93 -1.24
N TYR A 290 -10.30 17.92 -1.61
CA TYR A 290 -9.24 18.51 -0.79
C TYR A 290 -8.62 19.67 -1.56
N GLU A 291 -8.95 20.89 -1.14
CA GLU A 291 -8.02 22.00 -1.33
C GLU A 291 -6.67 21.57 -0.77
N ILE A 292 -5.62 21.77 -1.56
CA ILE A 292 -4.28 21.23 -1.30
C ILE A 292 -3.56 22.11 -0.26
N SER A 293 -4.21 22.35 0.87
CA SER A 293 -3.73 23.09 2.05
C SER A 293 -3.52 22.18 3.27
N ASP A 294 -4.21 21.04 3.37
CA ASP A 294 -4.21 20.24 4.62
C ASP A 294 -3.11 19.17 4.77
N ILE A 295 -2.26 18.95 3.76
CA ILE A 295 -1.09 18.05 3.90
C ILE A 295 0.15 18.81 4.41
N GLN A 296 0.12 20.15 4.42
CA GLN A 296 1.23 20.96 4.96
C GLN A 296 1.26 21.00 6.50
N SER A 297 0.18 20.62 7.18
CA SER A 297 0.10 20.66 8.65
C SER A 297 0.61 19.39 9.36
N GLN A 298 0.91 18.31 8.63
CA GLN A 298 1.41 17.05 9.22
C GLN A 298 2.93 16.81 9.05
N PHE A 299 3.66 17.77 8.48
CA PHE A 299 5.13 17.71 8.36
C PHE A 299 5.82 19.02 8.77
N ALA A 300 5.13 19.85 9.55
CA ALA A 300 5.67 21.07 10.14
C ALA A 300 5.50 21.07 11.67
N ARG A 301 6.02 20.03 12.32
CA ARG A 301 6.51 20.03 13.70
C ARG A 301 7.63 19.02 13.83
#